data_AF-A0A0M1JTS0-F1
#
_entry.id   AF-A0A0M1JTS0-F1
#
_cell.length_a   1.000
_cell.length_b   1.000
_cell.length_c   1.000
_cell.angle_alpha   90.00
_cell.angle_beta   90.00
_cell.angle_gamma   90.00
#
_symmetry.space_group_name_H-M   'P 1'
#
loop_
_entity.id
_entity.type
_entity.pdbx_description
1 polymer ?
#
loop_
_entity_poly.entity_id
_entity_poly.type
_entity_poly.pdbx_seq_one_letter_code
_entity_poly.pdbx_strand_id
1 'polypeptide(L)'
;MDKIEERRDRSNLTAASQILAGLVLDEYTISEIMRRDIMRESVIYQAILREGELIGEARGEQRGEKRGKQQGILQGKQQIARNLLKSGMTVEQVMKLTDLPLEVVQSLRDENSL
;
A
#
# COMPACT_ATOMS: atom_id res chain seq x y z
N MET A 1 -2.18 4.44 50.26
CA MET A 1 -2.74 3.33 49.46
C MET A 1 -3.84 3.85 48.54
N ASP A 2 -4.76 4.70 49.01
CA ASP A 2 -5.87 5.31 48.24
C ASP A 2 -5.50 5.96 46.90
N LYS A 3 -4.42 6.72 46.81
CA LYS A 3 -4.04 7.42 45.56
C LYS A 3 -3.65 6.50 44.40
N ILE A 4 -3.34 5.22 44.66
CA ILE A 4 -2.94 4.26 43.63
C ILE A 4 -4.17 3.50 43.10
N GLU A 5 -5.12 3.16 43.98
CA GLU A 5 -6.41 2.58 43.58
C GLU A 5 -7.23 3.59 42.76
N GLU A 6 -7.32 4.85 43.21
CA GLU A 6 -8.04 5.91 42.50
C GLU A 6 -7.48 6.16 41.09
N ARG A 7 -6.17 6.01 40.90
CA ARG A 7 -5.53 6.12 39.57
C ARG A 7 -5.86 4.94 38.68
N ARG A 8 -5.90 3.72 39.21
CA ARG A 8 -6.26 2.52 38.45
C ARG A 8 -7.73 2.55 38.06
N ASP A 9 -8.60 2.99 38.96
CA ASP A 9 -10.03 3.10 38.68
C ASP A 9 -10.33 4.19 37.64
N ARG A 10 -9.66 5.35 37.72
CA ARG A 10 -9.72 6.36 36.64
C ARG A 10 -9.20 5.83 35.31
N SER A 11 -8.10 5.06 35.32
CA SER A 11 -7.54 4.48 34.11
C SER A 11 -8.51 3.48 33.47
N ASN A 12 -9.11 2.61 34.27
CA ASN A 12 -10.08 1.61 33.82
C ASN A 12 -11.37 2.27 33.30
N LEU A 13 -11.88 3.28 34.00
CA LEU A 13 -13.04 4.05 33.56
C LEU A 13 -12.78 4.80 32.25
N THR A 14 -11.58 5.36 32.09
CA THR A 14 -11.17 6.07 30.87
C THR A 14 -11.07 5.10 29.70
N ALA A 15 -10.40 3.96 29.88
CA ALA A 15 -10.30 2.93 28.85
C ALA A 15 -11.67 2.37 28.45
N ALA A 16 -12.54 2.08 29.43
CA ALA A 16 -13.91 1.61 29.18
C ALA A 16 -14.74 2.66 28.44
N SER A 17 -14.61 3.94 28.80
CA SER A 17 -15.30 5.05 28.11
C SER A 17 -14.78 5.24 26.68
N GLN A 18 -13.48 5.05 26.43
CA GLN A 18 -12.89 5.13 25.10
C GLN A 18 -13.35 3.99 24.18
N ILE A 19 -13.45 2.77 24.71
CA ILE A 19 -13.97 1.62 23.97
C ILE A 19 -15.46 1.83 23.65
N LEU A 20 -16.27 2.26 24.63
CA LEU A 20 -17.69 2.54 24.42
C LEU A 20 -17.91 3.71 23.46
N ALA A 21 -17.08 4.77 23.54
CA ALA A 21 -17.08 5.87 22.60
C ALA A 21 -16.75 5.40 21.18
N GLY A 22 -15.75 4.54 20.98
CA GLY A 22 -15.43 3.97 19.66
C GLY A 22 -16.52 3.05 19.09
N LEU A 23 -17.40 2.50 19.94
CA LEU A 23 -18.52 1.65 19.54
C LEU A 23 -19.83 2.42 19.29
N VAL A 24 -20.01 3.61 19.87
CA VAL A 24 -21.28 4.36 19.87
C VAL A 24 -21.16 5.76 19.24
N LEU A 25 -19.98 6.37 19.27
CA LEU A 25 -19.73 7.75 18.83
C LEU A 25 -18.90 7.79 17.54
N ASP A 26 -19.18 8.76 16.69
CA ASP A 26 -18.42 9.01 15.46
C ASP A 26 -17.06 9.68 15.72
N GLU A 27 -16.19 9.65 14.71
CA GLU A 27 -14.83 10.20 14.78
C GLU A 27 -14.82 11.69 15.14
N TYR A 28 -15.85 12.44 14.72
CA TYR A 28 -16.01 13.86 15.03
C TYR A 28 -16.25 14.07 16.53
N THR A 29 -17.20 13.34 17.12
CA THR A 29 -17.56 13.43 18.55
C THR A 29 -16.41 12.95 19.44
N ILE A 30 -15.71 11.89 19.05
CA ILE A 30 -14.50 11.42 19.75
C ILE A 30 -13.42 12.51 19.72
N SER A 31 -13.22 13.19 18.60
CA SER A 31 -12.20 14.23 18.45
C SER A 31 -12.48 15.53 19.22
N GLU A 32 -13.76 15.85 19.47
CA GLU A 32 -14.15 16.98 20.33
C GLU A 32 -13.88 16.70 21.81
N ILE A 33 -14.09 15.45 22.26
CA ILE A 33 -13.85 15.03 23.64
C ILE A 33 -12.36 14.76 23.89
N MET A 34 -11.71 14.11 22.93
CA MET A 34 -10.30 13.72 22.99
C MET A 34 -9.46 14.61 22.09
N ARG A 35 -8.93 15.69 22.65
CA ARG A 35 -8.06 16.59 21.89
C ARG A 35 -6.84 15.82 21.36
N ARG A 36 -6.59 15.92 20.05
CA ARG A 36 -5.58 15.14 19.32
C ARG A 36 -4.15 15.32 19.85
N ASP A 37 -3.83 16.52 20.32
CA ASP A 37 -2.55 16.86 20.96
C ASP A 37 -2.30 16.03 22.23
N ILE A 38 -3.31 15.88 23.11
CA ILE A 38 -3.21 15.06 24.32
C ILE A 38 -3.11 13.57 23.96
N MET A 39 -3.87 13.14 22.96
CA MET A 39 -3.87 11.73 22.54
C MET A 39 -2.55 11.28 21.90
N ARG A 40 -1.86 12.18 21.21
CA ARG A 40 -0.54 11.88 20.63
C ARG A 40 0.50 11.54 21.69
N GLU A 41 0.35 12.01 22.92
CA GLU A 41 1.26 11.65 24.02
C GLU A 41 0.90 10.29 24.65
N SER A 42 -0.27 9.71 24.33
CA SER A 42 -0.70 8.43 24.89
C SER A 42 0.14 7.28 24.36
N VAL A 43 0.64 6.44 25.28
CA VAL A 43 1.38 5.21 24.97
C VAL A 43 0.53 4.25 24.12
N ILE A 44 -0.79 4.19 24.36
CA ILE A 44 -1.71 3.35 23.60
C ILE A 44 -1.83 3.87 22.17
N TYR A 45 -1.96 5.18 21.99
CA TYR A 45 -2.02 5.79 20.65
C TYR A 45 -0.74 5.54 19.86
N GLN A 46 0.43 5.70 20.50
CA GLN A 46 1.73 5.45 19.88
C GLN A 46 1.91 3.97 19.51
N ALA A 47 1.39 3.04 20.30
CA ALA A 47 1.41 1.60 19.98
C ALA A 47 0.56 1.30 18.72
N ILE A 48 -0.66 1.84 18.66
CA ILE A 48 -1.55 1.67 17.49
C ILE A 48 -0.94 2.31 16.24
N LEU A 49 -0.34 3.51 16.38
CA LEU A 49 0.31 4.19 15.28
C LEU A 49 1.49 3.37 14.73
N ARG A 50 2.35 2.84 15.61
CA ARG A 50 3.46 1.97 15.22
C ARG A 50 3.00 0.69 14.54
N GLU A 51 1.95 0.06 15.04
CA GLU A 51 1.36 -1.12 14.38
C GLU A 51 0.84 -0.76 12.99
N GLY A 52 0.17 0.40 12.86
CA GLY A 52 -0.27 0.94 11.58
C GLY A 52 0.87 1.20 10.59
N GLU A 53 1.98 1.75 11.06
CA GLU A 53 3.21 1.97 10.26
C GLU A 53 3.77 0.65 9.74
N LEU A 54 3.93 -0.36 10.61
CA LEU A 54 4.43 -1.69 10.24
C LEU A 54 3.52 -2.38 9.20
N ILE A 55 2.21 -2.32 9.41
CA ILE A 55 1.23 -2.85 8.44
C ILE A 55 1.31 -2.08 7.12
N GLY A 56 1.47 -0.76 7.18
CA GLY A 56 1.61 0.12 6.02
C GLY A 56 2.84 -0.21 5.20
N GLU A 57 4.00 -0.36 5.85
CA GLU A 57 5.28 -0.72 5.24
C GLU A 57 5.19 -2.09 4.57
N ALA A 58 4.74 -3.13 5.28
CA ALA A 58 4.61 -4.47 4.73
C ALA A 58 3.66 -4.52 3.51
N ARG A 59 2.53 -3.80 3.56
CA ARG A 59 1.62 -3.67 2.41
C ARG A 59 2.25 -2.90 1.27
N GLY A 60 3.00 -1.86 1.57
CA GLY A 60 3.71 -1.03 0.59
C GLY A 60 4.75 -1.83 -0.18
N GLU A 61 5.60 -2.55 0.54
CA GLU A 61 6.64 -3.42 -0.01
C GLU A 61 6.04 -4.51 -0.91
N GLN A 62 5.05 -5.25 -0.42
CA GLN A 62 4.40 -6.31 -1.20
C GLN A 62 3.76 -5.78 -2.50
N ARG A 63 3.09 -4.62 -2.43
CA ARG A 63 2.50 -3.99 -3.62
C ARG A 63 3.57 -3.50 -4.58
N GLY A 64 4.64 -2.92 -4.05
CA GLY A 64 5.80 -2.45 -4.81
C GLY A 64 6.47 -3.58 -5.56
N GLU A 65 6.78 -4.68 -4.88
CA GLU A 65 7.41 -5.86 -5.47
C GLU A 65 6.54 -6.46 -6.59
N LYS A 66 5.23 -6.66 -6.33
CA LYS A 66 4.30 -7.21 -7.33
C LYS A 66 4.23 -6.33 -8.57
N ARG A 67 4.12 -5.01 -8.41
CA ARG A 67 4.08 -4.04 -9.53
C ARG A 67 5.40 -4.02 -10.28
N GLY A 68 6.52 -3.95 -9.56
CA GLY A 68 7.86 -3.93 -10.14
C GLY A 68 8.15 -5.19 -10.95
N LYS A 69 7.79 -6.37 -10.43
CA LYS A 69 7.93 -7.64 -11.15
C LYS A 69 7.10 -7.68 -12.43
N GLN A 70 5.83 -7.26 -12.37
CA GLN A 70 4.97 -7.22 -13.56
C GLN A 70 5.50 -6.23 -14.62
N GLN A 71 5.90 -5.03 -14.19
CA GLN A 71 6.49 -4.03 -15.09
C GLN A 71 7.80 -4.52 -15.71
N GLY A 72 8.69 -5.12 -14.91
CA GLY A 72 9.95 -5.68 -15.41
C GLY A 72 9.75 -6.81 -16.41
N ILE A 73 8.79 -7.72 -16.18
CA ILE A 73 8.43 -8.77 -17.14
C ILE A 73 7.93 -8.14 -18.45
N LEU A 74 7.02 -7.15 -18.37
CA LEU A 74 6.48 -6.50 -19.55
C LEU A 74 7.56 -5.75 -20.35
N GLN A 75 8.40 -4.97 -19.66
CA GLN A 75 9.53 -4.25 -20.26
C GLN A 75 10.51 -5.23 -20.92
N GLY A 76 10.82 -6.35 -20.26
CA GLY A 76 11.65 -7.41 -20.80
C GLY A 76 11.06 -8.01 -22.08
N LYS A 77 9.76 -8.35 -22.07
CA LYS A 77 9.04 -8.84 -23.26
C LYS A 77 9.10 -7.83 -24.41
N GLN A 78 8.87 -6.54 -24.14
CA GLN A 78 8.95 -5.48 -25.14
C GLN A 78 10.36 -5.31 -25.70
N GLN A 79 11.40 -5.38 -24.85
CA GLN A 79 12.79 -5.29 -25.29
C GLN A 79 13.17 -6.47 -26.19
N ILE A 80 12.75 -7.68 -25.83
CA ILE A 80 12.93 -8.87 -26.67
C ILE A 80 12.21 -8.67 -28.02
N ALA A 81 10.95 -8.23 -28.00
CA ALA A 81 10.19 -7.96 -29.23
C ALA A 81 10.90 -6.96 -30.15
N ARG A 82 11.42 -5.84 -29.61
CA ARG A 82 12.21 -4.87 -30.37
C ARG A 82 13.43 -5.52 -31.03
N ASN A 83 14.17 -6.33 -30.28
CA ASN A 83 15.36 -6.99 -30.81
C ASN A 83 15.01 -7.97 -31.94
N LEU A 84 13.95 -8.76 -31.78
CA LEU A 84 13.48 -9.72 -32.80
C LEU A 84 13.01 -9.02 -34.08
N LEU A 85 12.27 -7.91 -33.94
CA LEU A 85 11.86 -7.07 -35.07
C LEU A 85 13.07 -6.50 -35.82
N LYS A 86 14.08 -6.00 -35.10
CA LYS A 86 15.35 -5.52 -35.71
C LYS A 86 16.12 -6.63 -36.42
N SER A 87 15.98 -7.87 -35.97
CA SER A 87 16.53 -9.05 -36.66
C SER A 87 15.71 -9.51 -37.87
N GLY A 88 14.66 -8.78 -38.25
CA GLY A 88 13.85 -9.07 -39.44
C GLY A 88 12.74 -10.10 -39.24
N MET A 89 12.40 -10.46 -37.99
CA MET A 89 11.24 -11.31 -37.73
C MET A 89 9.92 -10.60 -38.03
N THR A 90 8.94 -11.37 -38.48
CA THR A 90 7.58 -10.88 -38.75
C THR A 90 6.83 -10.54 -37.44
N VAL A 91 5.83 -9.68 -37.54
CA VAL A 91 4.98 -9.29 -36.39
C VAL A 91 4.30 -10.52 -35.77
N GLU A 92 3.82 -11.44 -36.60
CA GLU A 92 3.15 -12.67 -36.18
C GLU A 92 4.08 -13.60 -35.40
N GLN A 93 5.35 -13.74 -35.85
CA GLN A 93 6.36 -14.53 -35.13
C GLN A 93 6.70 -13.91 -33.78
N VAL A 94 6.85 -12.58 -33.72
CA VAL A 94 7.20 -11.88 -32.48
C VAL A 94 6.06 -11.97 -31.47
N MET A 95 4.80 -11.83 -31.88
CA MET A 95 3.64 -12.05 -31.01
C MET A 95 3.67 -13.45 -30.40
N LYS A 96 3.92 -14.48 -31.22
CA LYS A 96 3.95 -15.88 -30.77
C LYS A 96 5.10 -16.17 -29.79
N LEU A 97 6.24 -15.50 -29.94
CA LEU A 97 7.42 -15.73 -29.09
C LEU A 97 7.41 -14.92 -27.78
N THR A 98 6.71 -13.79 -27.75
CA THR A 98 6.72 -12.87 -26.60
C THR A 98 5.39 -12.83 -25.84
N ASP A 99 4.35 -13.46 -26.38
CA ASP A 99 2.94 -13.34 -25.97
C ASP A 99 2.46 -11.88 -25.85
N LEU A 100 3.01 -10.98 -26.66
CA LEU A 100 2.57 -9.60 -26.73
C LEU A 100 1.42 -9.45 -27.72
N PRO A 101 0.43 -8.60 -27.43
CA PRO A 101 -0.69 -8.35 -28.33
C PRO A 101 -0.24 -7.62 -29.60
N LEU A 102 -1.00 -7.79 -30.68
CA LEU A 102 -0.71 -7.23 -32.01
C LEU A 102 -0.44 -5.72 -31.94
N GLU A 103 -1.30 -4.99 -31.24
CA GLU A 103 -1.21 -3.54 -31.07
C GLU A 103 0.17 -3.12 -30.52
N VAL A 104 0.64 -3.80 -29.47
CA VAL A 104 1.94 -3.50 -28.85
C VAL A 104 3.09 -3.80 -29.81
N VAL A 105 3.06 -4.95 -30.48
CA VAL A 105 4.14 -5.33 -31.40
C VAL A 105 4.17 -4.40 -32.63
N GLN A 106 3.00 -3.95 -33.12
CA GLN A 106 2.91 -2.98 -34.20
C GLN A 106 3.49 -1.63 -33.80
N SER A 107 3.11 -1.08 -32.64
CA SER A 107 3.69 0.18 -32.15
C SER A 107 5.22 0.09 -32.04
N LEU A 108 5.75 -1.04 -31.51
CA LEU A 108 7.20 -1.25 -31.41
C LEU A 108 7.91 -1.36 -32.76
N ARG A 109 7.24 -1.87 -33.80
CA ARG A 109 7.78 -1.94 -35.16
C ARG A 109 7.85 -0.55 -35.79
N ASP A 110 6.79 0.23 -35.61
CA ASP A 110 6.68 1.56 -36.18
C ASP A 110 7.67 2.52 -35.48
N GLU A 111 7.88 2.38 -34.16
CA GLU A 111 8.96 3.05 -33.40
C GLU A 111 10.36 2.73 -33.93
N ASN A 112 10.62 1.48 -34.35
CA ASN A 112 11.92 1.05 -34.87
C ASN A 112 12.17 1.45 -36.33
N SER A 113 11.14 1.93 -37.05
CA SER A 113 11.23 2.30 -38.47
C SER A 113 11.57 3.80 -38.66
N LEU A 114 11.72 4.54 -37.56
CA LEU A 114 12.23 5.93 -37.48
C LEU A 114 13.73 5.92 -37.13
#